data_AF-A0A7I9XJZ6-F1
#
_entry.id   AF-A0A7I9XJZ6-F1
#
_cell.length_a   1.000
_cell.length_b   1.000
_cell.length_c   1.000
_cell.angle_alpha   90.00
_cell.angle_beta   90.00
_cell.angle_gamma   90.00
#
_symmetry.space_group_name_H-M   'P 1'
#
loop_
_entity.id
_entity.type
_entity.pdbx_description
1 polymer ?
#
loop_
_entity_poly.entity_id
_entity_poly.type
_entity_poly.pdbx_seq_one_letter_code
_entity_poly.pdbx_strand_id
1 'polypeptide(L)'
;MTTPGLRVVPDGLRALAQRCEELASEVAVTLPTRTAPSWQSSEAAATAVSAGTGRVGKILASRMQATASKLTGAANDFEAMDDGGAAALAAVGSSAPAGGYQNVDGGAGGLGLPR
;
A
#
# COMPACT_ATOMS: atom_id res chain seq x y z
N MET A 1 -13.79 -12.13 14.65
CA MET A 1 -13.77 -11.40 13.36
C MET A 1 -12.39 -11.57 12.77
N THR A 2 -12.26 -12.39 11.73
CA THR A 2 -11.04 -12.42 10.93
C THR A 2 -11.07 -11.19 10.03
N THR A 3 -10.09 -10.29 10.20
CA THR A 3 -9.83 -9.25 9.21
C THR A 3 -9.72 -9.96 7.86
N PRO A 4 -10.49 -9.58 6.82
CA PRO A 4 -10.31 -10.12 5.49
C PRO A 4 -8.82 -9.99 5.17
N GLY A 5 -8.17 -11.12 4.87
CA GLY A 5 -6.72 -11.16 4.69
C GLY A 5 -6.34 -10.04 3.73
N LEU A 6 -5.55 -9.08 4.21
CA LEU A 6 -5.09 -7.95 3.41
C LEU A 6 -4.29 -8.54 2.25
N ARG A 7 -4.93 -8.71 1.09
CA ARG A 7 -4.21 -9.04 -0.14
C ARG A 7 -3.39 -7.80 -0.46
N VAL A 8 -2.08 -7.93 -0.32
CA VAL A 8 -1.11 -6.88 -0.64
C VAL A 8 -1.07 -6.76 -2.16
N VAL A 9 -2.04 -6.02 -2.69
CA VAL A 9 -2.18 -5.67 -4.10
C VAL A 9 -2.20 -4.13 -4.14
N PRO A 10 -1.50 -3.48 -5.08
CA PRO A 10 -1.42 -2.02 -5.15
C PRO A 10 -2.79 -1.32 -5.05
N ASP A 11 -3.80 -1.84 -5.74
CA ASP A 11 -5.18 -1.33 -5.67
C ASP A 11 -5.79 -1.41 -4.27
N GLY A 12 -5.56 -2.51 -3.56
CA GLY A 12 -6.05 -2.69 -2.18
C GLY A 12 -5.40 -1.71 -1.20
N LEU A 13 -4.12 -1.41 -1.39
CA LEU A 13 -3.39 -0.42 -0.59
C LEU A 13 -3.88 1.00 -0.87
N ARG A 14 -4.14 1.35 -2.15
CA ARG A 14 -4.71 2.65 -2.53
C ARG A 14 -6.12 2.84 -1.99
N ALA A 15 -6.97 1.82 -2.09
CA ALA A 15 -8.32 1.87 -1.55
C ALA A 15 -8.31 2.08 -0.02
N LEU A 16 -7.37 1.43 0.68
CA LEU A 16 -7.21 1.65 2.12
C LEU A 16 -6.66 3.06 2.43
N ALA A 17 -5.74 3.57 1.63
CA ALA A 17 -5.23 4.93 1.76
C ALA A 17 -6.36 5.96 1.62
N GLN A 18 -7.22 5.83 0.60
CA GLN A 18 -8.39 6.69 0.40
C GLN A 18 -9.33 6.64 1.59
N ARG A 19 -9.61 5.44 2.11
CA ARG A 19 -10.44 5.29 3.31
C ARG A 19 -9.83 5.97 4.53
N CYS A 20 -8.51 5.91 4.68
CA CYS A 20 -7.81 6.64 5.75
C CYS A 20 -7.95 8.17 5.58
N GLU A 21 -7.94 8.70 4.35
CA GLU A 21 -8.16 10.13 4.10
C GLU A 21 -9.60 10.58 4.36
N GLU A 22 -10.59 9.78 3.99
CA GLU A 22 -12.00 10.01 4.32
C GLU A 22 -12.19 10.05 5.84
N LEU A 23 -11.72 9.02 6.55
CA LEU A 23 -11.80 8.95 8.01
C LEU A 23 -11.06 10.12 8.67
N ALA A 24 -9.91 10.53 8.13
CA ALA A 24 -9.18 11.70 8.62
C ALA A 24 -10.02 12.97 8.52
N SER A 25 -10.78 13.12 7.43
CA SER A 25 -11.64 14.28 7.19
C SER A 25 -12.86 14.27 8.12
N GLU A 26 -13.44 13.10 8.39
CA GLU A 26 -14.55 12.93 9.33
C GLU A 26 -14.14 13.29 10.77
N VAL A 27 -12.98 12.83 11.23
CA VAL A 27 -12.53 13.07 12.61
C VAL A 27 -11.93 14.47 12.82
N ALA A 28 -11.57 15.17 11.76
CA ALA A 28 -11.09 16.56 11.82
C ALA A 28 -12.22 17.58 12.03
N VAL A 29 -13.50 17.16 11.90
CA VAL A 29 -14.65 18.04 12.10
C VAL A 29 -14.61 18.62 13.51
N THR A 30 -14.42 19.94 13.58
CA THR A 30 -14.31 20.67 14.84
C THR A 30 -15.69 21.20 15.21
N LEU A 31 -16.17 20.86 16.41
CA LEU A 31 -17.46 21.36 16.89
C LEU A 31 -17.38 22.89 17.13
N PRO A 32 -18.39 23.68 16.71
CA PRO A 32 -18.38 25.11 16.95
C PRO A 32 -18.29 25.42 18.44
N THR A 33 -17.33 26.27 18.80
CA THR A 33 -17.16 26.74 20.18
C THR A 33 -18.15 27.87 20.43
N ARG A 34 -19.04 27.72 21.41
CA ARG A 34 -19.94 28.80 21.84
C ARG A 34 -19.29 29.61 22.96
N THR A 35 -19.40 30.92 22.89
CA THR A 35 -19.00 31.82 23.98
C THR A 35 -20.05 31.80 25.07
N ALA A 36 -19.62 31.39 26.26
CA ALA A 36 -20.45 31.32 27.45
C ALA A 36 -20.36 32.61 28.28
N PRO A 37 -21.45 33.08 28.90
CA PRO A 37 -21.37 34.09 29.95
C PRO A 37 -20.51 33.60 31.13
N SER A 38 -19.74 34.49 31.74
CA SER A 38 -18.76 34.14 32.81
C SER A 38 -19.37 33.51 34.06
N TRP A 39 -20.68 33.68 34.27
CA TRP A 39 -21.44 33.08 35.37
C TRP A 39 -21.97 31.67 35.06
N GLN A 40 -21.80 31.16 33.84
CA GLN A 40 -22.15 29.79 33.44
C GLN A 40 -20.91 28.89 33.40
N SER A 41 -20.56 28.29 34.54
CA SER A 41 -19.40 27.40 34.67
C SER A 41 -19.49 26.15 33.79
N SER A 42 -20.70 25.58 33.63
CA SER A 42 -20.93 24.38 32.82
C SER A 42 -20.65 24.61 31.32
N GLU A 43 -21.04 25.76 30.79
CA GLU A 43 -20.80 26.13 29.38
C GLU A 43 -19.30 26.41 29.12
N ALA A 44 -18.60 27.03 30.08
CA ALA A 44 -17.15 27.17 30.02
C ALA A 44 -16.43 25.81 30.00
N ALA A 45 -16.89 24.85 30.81
CA ALA A 45 -16.39 23.48 30.79
C ALA A 45 -16.69 22.77 29.45
N ALA A 46 -17.90 22.90 28.92
CA ALA A 46 -18.29 22.33 27.63
C ALA A 46 -17.44 22.88 26.47
N THR A 47 -17.12 24.17 26.50
CA THR A 47 -16.21 24.84 25.56
C THR A 47 -14.79 24.28 25.65
N ALA A 48 -14.25 24.13 26.87
CA ALA A 48 -12.91 23.59 27.06
C ALA A 48 -12.81 22.13 26.58
N VAL A 49 -13.82 21.32 26.86
CA VAL A 49 -13.92 19.93 26.35
C VAL A 49 -13.99 19.92 24.83
N SER A 50 -14.85 20.75 24.22
CA SER A 50 -14.99 20.82 22.75
C SER A 50 -13.67 21.22 22.08
N ALA A 51 -12.94 22.19 22.64
CA ALA A 51 -11.62 22.58 22.16
C ALA A 51 -10.58 21.44 22.34
N GLY A 52 -10.65 20.70 23.44
CA GLY A 52 -9.84 19.50 23.67
C GLY A 52 -10.09 18.41 22.64
N THR A 53 -11.35 18.06 22.42
CA THR A 53 -11.78 17.09 21.40
C THR A 53 -11.34 17.52 20.01
N GLY A 54 -11.46 18.80 19.67
CA GLY A 54 -10.96 19.33 18.39
C GLY A 54 -9.46 19.15 18.19
N ARG A 55 -8.65 19.33 19.25
CA ARG A 55 -7.20 19.05 19.18
C ARG A 55 -6.90 17.57 18.96
N VAL A 56 -7.58 16.69 19.70
CA VAL A 56 -7.42 15.23 19.55
C VAL A 56 -7.85 14.76 18.16
N GLY A 57 -8.96 15.28 17.64
CA GLY A 57 -9.45 15.00 16.29
C GLY A 57 -8.42 15.35 15.22
N LYS A 58 -7.77 16.52 15.32
CA LYS A 58 -6.67 16.90 14.43
C LYS A 58 -5.48 15.95 14.49
N ILE A 59 -5.04 15.55 15.69
CA ILE A 59 -3.93 14.60 15.85
C ILE A 59 -4.28 13.25 15.21
N LEU A 60 -5.52 12.78 15.41
CA LEU A 60 -5.99 11.53 14.83
C LEU A 60 -6.03 11.61 13.30
N ALA A 61 -6.58 12.70 12.75
CA ALA A 61 -6.59 12.97 11.32
C ALA A 61 -5.18 12.95 10.72
N SER A 62 -4.21 13.62 11.35
CA SER A 62 -2.82 13.61 10.89
C SER A 62 -2.20 12.21 10.90
N ARG A 63 -2.51 11.37 11.90
CA ARG A 63 -2.04 9.97 11.93
C ARG A 63 -2.65 9.12 10.82
N MET A 64 -3.93 9.34 10.52
CA MET A 64 -4.62 8.65 9.43
C MET A 64 -4.05 9.08 8.07
N GLN A 65 -3.81 10.37 7.85
CA GLN A 65 -3.15 10.89 6.65
C GLN A 65 -1.73 10.32 6.48
N ALA A 66 -0.94 10.28 7.55
CA ALA A 66 0.40 9.67 7.51
C ALA A 66 0.34 8.16 7.19
N THR A 67 -0.72 7.48 7.61
CA THR A 67 -0.94 6.07 7.27
C THR A 67 -1.31 5.92 5.79
N ALA A 68 -2.20 6.78 5.27
CA ALA A 68 -2.56 6.82 3.86
C ALA A 68 -1.32 7.03 2.97
N SER A 69 -0.46 8.00 3.30
CA SER A 69 0.77 8.25 2.54
C SER A 69 1.71 7.04 2.50
N LYS A 70 1.85 6.32 3.62
CA LYS A 70 2.67 5.09 3.68
C LYS A 70 2.08 3.97 2.83
N LEU A 71 0.75 3.81 2.84
CA LEU A 71 0.07 2.81 2.02
C LEU A 71 0.22 3.10 0.53
N THR A 72 0.07 4.37 0.12
CA THR A 72 0.30 4.80 -1.26
C THR A 72 1.76 4.59 -1.68
N GLY A 73 2.72 4.94 -0.81
CA GLY A 73 4.14 4.66 -1.05
C GLY A 73 4.40 3.17 -1.27
N ALA A 74 3.89 2.33 -0.37
CA ALA A 74 4.01 0.87 -0.50
C ALA A 74 3.39 0.34 -1.79
N ALA A 75 2.23 0.87 -2.23
CA ALA A 75 1.61 0.48 -3.49
C ALA A 75 2.53 0.75 -4.69
N ASN A 76 3.18 1.92 -4.72
CA ASN A 76 4.10 2.29 -5.78
C ASN A 76 5.38 1.43 -5.75
N ASP A 77 5.89 1.13 -4.56
CA ASP A 77 7.06 0.26 -4.41
C ASP A 77 6.78 -1.16 -4.92
N PHE A 78 5.58 -1.69 -4.68
CA PHE A 78 5.18 -3.01 -5.20
C PHE A 78 5.09 -3.02 -6.73
N GLU A 79 4.52 -1.99 -7.34
CA GLU A 79 4.46 -1.89 -8.81
C GLU A 79 5.84 -1.79 -9.43
N ALA A 80 6.72 -0.96 -8.86
CA ALA A 80 8.10 -0.84 -9.34
C ALA A 80 8.89 -2.16 -9.23
N MET A 81 8.65 -2.95 -8.18
CA MET A 81 9.26 -4.28 -8.05
C MET A 81 8.72 -5.27 -9.09
N ASP A 82 7.42 -5.23 -9.38
CA ASP A 82 6.80 -6.11 -10.38
C ASP A 82 7.31 -5.78 -11.80
N ASP A 83 7.33 -4.50 -12.16
CA ASP A 83 7.87 -4.02 -13.45
C ASP A 83 9.35 -4.35 -13.60
N GLY A 84 10.14 -4.15 -12.53
CA GLY A 84 11.56 -4.50 -12.51
C GLY A 84 11.80 -6.00 -12.68
N GLY A 85 10.98 -6.83 -12.04
CA GLY A 85 11.01 -8.29 -12.19
C GLY A 85 10.65 -8.73 -13.60
N ALA A 86 9.57 -8.17 -14.17
CA ALA A 86 9.15 -8.45 -15.54
C ALA A 86 10.24 -8.06 -16.55
N ALA A 87 10.88 -6.90 -16.38
CA ALA A 87 12.00 -6.48 -17.22
C ALA A 87 13.21 -7.41 -17.11
N ALA A 88 13.55 -7.87 -15.90
CA ALA A 88 14.63 -8.83 -15.70
C ALA A 88 14.35 -10.17 -16.39
N LEU A 89 13.11 -10.67 -16.32
CA LEU A 89 12.70 -11.90 -17.01
C LEU A 89 12.72 -11.73 -18.55
N ALA A 90 12.25 -10.59 -19.05
CA ALA A 90 12.29 -10.27 -20.48
C ALA A 90 13.75 -10.21 -21.01
N ALA A 91 14.67 -9.67 -20.20
CA ALA A 91 16.09 -9.65 -20.53
C ALA A 91 16.69 -11.06 -20.61
N VAL A 92 16.34 -11.96 -19.68
CA VAL A 92 16.75 -13.38 -19.75
C VAL A 92 16.20 -14.05 -21.01
N GLY A 93 14.91 -13.89 -21.31
CA GLY A 93 14.29 -14.45 -22.51
C GLY A 93 14.89 -13.92 -23.82
N SER A 94 15.32 -12.66 -23.84
CA SER A 94 16.00 -12.04 -24.99
C SER A 94 17.46 -12.47 -25.12
N SER A 95 18.10 -12.85 -24.01
CA SER A 95 19.49 -13.35 -23.98
C SER A 95 19.60 -14.86 -24.25
N ALA A 96 18.48 -15.58 -24.29
CA ALA A 96 18.46 -16.98 -24.70
C ALA A 96 18.94 -17.05 -26.16
N PRO A 97 19.99 -17.83 -26.48
CA PRO A 97 20.49 -17.91 -27.84
C PRO A 97 19.39 -18.44 -28.77
N ALA A 98 19.17 -17.74 -29.88
CA ALA A 98 18.43 -18.24 -31.03
C ALA A 98 19.23 -19.37 -31.71
N GLY A 99 19.49 -20.45 -30.99
CA GLY A 99 20.32 -21.57 -31.39
C GLY A 99 19.70 -22.84 -30.84
N GLY A 100 19.13 -23.63 -31.75
CA GLY A 100 18.28 -24.76 -31.44
C GLY A 100 18.86 -25.74 -30.43
N TYR A 101 17.98 -26.30 -29.62
CA TYR A 101 18.19 -27.54 -28.91
C TYR A 101 18.42 -28.63 -29.97
N GLN A 102 19.68 -28.86 -30.36
CA GLN A 102 20.03 -30.12 -31.01
C GLN A 102 19.77 -31.21 -29.98
N ASN A 103 18.66 -31.93 -30.17
CA ASN A 103 18.45 -33.25 -29.58
C ASN A 103 19.68 -34.09 -29.94
N VAL A 104 20.62 -34.21 -29.00
CA VAL A 104 21.68 -35.21 -29.10
C VAL A 104 21.00 -36.52 -28.74
N ASP A 105 20.51 -37.21 -29.77
CA ASP A 105 19.98 -38.56 -29.67
C ASP A 105 20.99 -39.45 -28.94
N GLY A 106 20.59 -39.92 -27.77
CA GLY A 106 21.22 -41.06 -27.11
C GLY A 106 20.97 -42.31 -27.94
N GLY A 107 21.79 -42.55 -28.95
CA GLY A 107 21.72 -43.71 -29.84
C GLY A 107 23.01 -44.51 -29.81
N ALA A 108 23.07 -45.50 -28.93
CA ALA A 108 24.11 -46.52 -28.93
C ALA A 108 24.07 -47.34 -30.24
N GLY A 109 25.23 -47.58 -30.85
CA GLY A 109 25.42 -48.72 -31.76
C GLY A 109 26.35 -48.48 -32.95
N GLY A 110 27.37 -49.34 -33.10
CA GLY A 110 27.89 -49.70 -34.42
C GLY A 110 29.39 -49.61 -34.62
N LEU A 111 30.10 -50.71 -34.32
CA LEU A 111 31.45 -51.01 -34.78
C LEU A 111 31.55 -50.97 -36.32
N GLY A 112 32.61 -50.35 -36.86
CA GLY A 112 32.98 -50.45 -38.27
C GLY A 112 34.46 -50.13 -38.50
N LEU A 113 35.31 -51.16 -38.58
CA LEU A 113 36.70 -51.04 -39.05
C LEU A 113 36.75 -50.77 -40.56
N PRO A 114 37.70 -49.97 -41.06
CA PRO A 114 38.19 -50.10 -42.42
C PRO A 114 39.33 -51.13 -42.50
N ARG A 115 39.38 -51.75 -43.67
CA ARG A 115 40.20 -52.86 -44.14
C ARG A 115 41.63 -52.45 -44.49
#